data_AF-D5A963-F1
#
_entry.id   AF-D5A963-F1
#
_cell.length_a   1.000
_cell.length_b   1.000
_cell.length_c   1.000
_cell.angle_alpha   90.00
_cell.angle_beta   90.00
_cell.angle_gamma   90.00
#
_symmetry.space_group_name_H-M   'P 1'
#
loop_
_entity.id
_entity.type
_entity.pdbx_description
1 polymer ?
#
loop_
_entity_poly.entity_id
_entity_poly.type
_entity_poly.pdbx_seq_one_letter_code
_entity_poly.pdbx_strand_id
1 'polypeptide(L)'
;MRRQSKQKLNWEYEADMLAAFAKDPLLCMRAICALYRQQTNEEKRGKSSLYQNRRGFDKLHALRGSLLAEFLTENDPFGPMKKSVQDLEKHNSKGVQYCRDLAIHHSKQLFEIYKNDEDPHFPQR
;
A
#
# COMPACT_ATOMS: atom_id res chain seq x y z
N MET A 1 -8.02 -2.17 -24.07
CA MET A 1 -7.66 -2.28 -22.63
C MET A 1 -6.47 -1.38 -22.34
N ARG A 2 -6.64 -0.32 -21.55
CA ARG A 2 -5.53 0.58 -21.19
C ARG A 2 -4.52 -0.18 -20.33
N ARG A 3 -3.38 -0.58 -20.91
CA ARG A 3 -2.15 -0.82 -20.16
C ARG A 3 -1.88 0.48 -19.39
N GLN A 4 -2.20 0.52 -18.09
CA GLN A 4 -1.57 1.51 -17.22
C GLN A 4 -0.08 1.21 -17.33
N SER A 5 0.62 2.04 -18.10
CA SER A 5 2.06 1.93 -18.26
C SER A 5 2.65 1.75 -16.87
N LYS A 6 3.38 0.66 -16.65
CA LYS A 6 4.39 0.62 -15.60
C LYS A 6 5.30 1.81 -15.91
N GLN A 7 5.00 3.00 -15.38
CA GLN A 7 6.00 4.03 -15.30
C GLN A 7 7.06 3.38 -14.44
N LYS A 8 8.21 3.07 -15.03
CA LYS A 8 9.42 2.75 -14.29
C LYS A 8 9.74 4.00 -13.50
N LEU A 9 9.14 4.09 -12.33
CA LEU A 9 9.46 5.11 -11.34
C LEU A 9 10.85 4.73 -10.91
N ASN A 10 11.86 5.51 -11.31
CA ASN A 10 13.24 5.32 -10.87
C ASN A 10 13.47 6.22 -9.65
N TRP A 11 12.92 5.80 -8.50
CA TRP A 11 13.09 6.53 -7.26
C TRP A 11 14.48 6.22 -6.70
N GLU A 12 15.38 7.21 -6.78
CA GLU A 12 16.73 7.07 -6.22
C GLU A 12 16.71 7.31 -4.71
N TYR A 13 15.79 8.16 -4.23
CA TYR A 13 15.62 8.54 -2.84
C TYR A 13 14.17 8.40 -2.34
N GLU A 14 14.01 8.23 -1.02
CA GLU A 14 12.70 8.20 -0.36
C GLU A 14 11.87 9.47 -0.66
N ALA A 15 12.53 10.63 -0.81
CA ALA A 15 11.88 11.89 -1.15
C ALA A 15 11.18 11.85 -2.52
N ASP A 16 11.70 11.10 -3.49
CA ASP A 16 11.08 10.94 -4.81
C ASP A 16 9.76 10.17 -4.70
N MET A 17 9.76 9.11 -3.87
CA MET A 17 8.57 8.33 -3.55
C MET A 17 7.52 9.18 -2.83
N LEU A 18 7.92 9.98 -1.84
CA LEU A 18 7.04 10.90 -1.12
C LEU A 18 6.42 11.94 -2.07
N ALA A 19 7.20 12.51 -2.97
CA ALA A 19 6.70 13.44 -3.99
C ALA A 19 5.69 12.77 -4.94
N ALA A 20 5.86 11.48 -5.24
CA ALA A 20 4.91 10.72 -6.03
C ALA A 20 3.60 10.43 -5.26
N PHE A 21 3.67 10.08 -3.98
CA PHE A 21 2.47 9.90 -3.12
C PHE A 21 1.63 11.18 -3.01
N ALA A 22 2.25 12.35 -3.03
CA ALA A 22 1.51 13.61 -3.06
C ALA A 22 0.67 13.78 -4.34
N LYS A 23 1.15 13.26 -5.48
CA LYS A 23 0.56 13.48 -6.81
C LYS A 23 -0.37 12.35 -7.26
N ASP A 24 -0.12 11.12 -6.85
CA ASP A 24 -0.83 9.93 -7.35
C ASP A 24 -1.56 9.17 -6.22
N PRO A 25 -2.89 9.40 -6.06
CA PRO A 25 -3.72 8.65 -5.12
C PRO A 25 -3.72 7.14 -5.36
N LEU A 26 -3.65 6.70 -6.62
CA LEU A 26 -3.66 5.28 -6.97
C LEU A 26 -2.39 4.60 -6.47
N LEU A 27 -1.27 5.32 -6.52
CA LEU A 27 -0.01 4.84 -5.98
C LEU A 27 -0.07 4.69 -4.46
N CYS A 28 -0.68 5.63 -3.73
CA CYS A 28 -0.89 5.48 -2.29
C CYS A 28 -1.74 4.25 -1.97
N MET A 29 -2.80 3.98 -2.73
CA MET A 29 -3.61 2.76 -2.55
C MET A 29 -2.79 1.49 -2.79
N ARG A 30 -1.95 1.47 -3.84
CA ARG A 30 -1.02 0.35 -4.08
C ARG A 30 -0.04 0.14 -2.94
N ALA A 31 0.45 1.21 -2.32
CA ALA A 31 1.34 1.15 -1.16
C ALA A 31 0.67 0.44 0.03
N ILE A 32 -0.62 0.72 0.29
CA ILE A 32 -1.39 0.02 1.34
C ILE A 32 -1.46 -1.48 1.04
N CYS A 33 -1.74 -1.86 -0.20
CA CYS A 33 -1.77 -3.27 -0.57
C CYS A 33 -0.38 -3.94 -0.44
N ALA A 34 0.69 -3.22 -0.75
CA ALA A 34 2.06 -3.73 -0.60
C ALA A 34 2.40 -3.99 0.87
N LEU A 35 2.11 -3.03 1.76
CA LEU A 35 2.27 -3.20 3.21
C LEU A 35 1.44 -4.37 3.73
N TYR A 36 0.21 -4.50 3.28
CA TYR A 36 -0.64 -5.63 3.67
C TYR A 36 -0.05 -6.97 3.23
N ARG A 37 0.51 -7.06 2.02
CA ARG A 37 1.17 -8.28 1.55
C ARG A 37 2.38 -8.67 2.40
N GLN A 38 3.07 -7.69 3.00
CA GLN A 38 4.18 -7.92 3.93
C GLN A 38 3.77 -8.40 5.33
N GLN A 39 2.48 -8.32 5.70
CA GLN A 39 1.99 -8.90 6.94
C GLN A 39 1.96 -10.43 6.86
N THR A 40 2.19 -11.07 8.01
CA THR A 40 1.99 -12.52 8.17
C THR A 40 0.52 -12.91 8.08
N ASN A 41 0.23 -14.18 7.86
CA ASN A 41 -1.17 -14.68 7.81
C ASN A 41 -1.92 -14.45 9.13
N GLU A 42 -1.24 -14.50 10.27
CA GLU A 42 -1.84 -14.24 11.58
C GLU A 42 -2.20 -12.77 11.76
N GLU A 43 -1.31 -11.86 11.36
CA GLU A 43 -1.55 -10.42 11.39
C GLU A 43 -2.69 -10.01 10.45
N LYS A 44 -2.76 -10.60 9.25
CA LYS A 44 -3.87 -10.41 8.30
C LYS A 44 -5.20 -10.85 8.89
N ARG A 45 -5.25 -12.07 9.44
CA ARG A 45 -6.47 -12.63 10.06
C ARG A 45 -6.92 -11.80 11.27
N GLY A 46 -5.98 -11.38 12.10
CA GLY A 46 -6.25 -10.60 13.31
C GLY A 46 -6.41 -9.10 13.07
N LYS A 47 -6.09 -8.61 11.86
CA LYS A 47 -6.01 -7.17 11.53
C LYS A 47 -5.20 -6.40 12.57
N SER A 48 -4.09 -6.99 13.00
CA SER A 48 -3.26 -6.52 14.11
C SER A 48 -1.78 -6.74 13.78
N SER A 49 -0.91 -5.96 14.40
CA SER A 49 0.54 -6.15 14.32
C SER A 49 0.98 -7.01 15.51
N LEU A 50 1.43 -8.23 15.21
CA LEU A 50 1.78 -9.24 16.21
C LEU A 50 3.30 -9.36 16.36
N TYR A 51 4.04 -9.12 15.27
CA TYR A 51 5.48 -9.29 15.24
C TYR A 51 6.20 -7.94 15.19
N GLN A 52 7.35 -7.84 15.88
CA GLN A 52 8.22 -6.67 15.85
C GLN A 52 9.28 -6.78 14.75
N ASN A 53 8.90 -7.30 13.58
CA ASN A 53 9.78 -7.43 12.42
C ASN A 53 9.84 -6.14 11.56
N ARG A 54 9.07 -5.10 11.94
CA ARG A 54 8.90 -3.83 11.21
C ARG A 54 8.36 -4.02 9.80
N ARG A 55 7.64 -5.12 9.55
CA ARG A 55 7.03 -5.45 8.27
C ARG A 55 5.52 -5.25 8.29
N GLY A 56 4.98 -4.66 7.23
CA GLY A 56 3.57 -4.30 7.10
C GLY A 56 3.16 -3.14 8.00
N PHE A 57 1.91 -3.14 8.47
CA PHE A 57 1.38 -2.08 9.33
C PHE A 57 1.84 -2.22 10.78
N ASP A 58 2.13 -1.10 11.43
CA ASP A 58 2.33 -1.04 12.88
C ASP A 58 1.00 -1.22 13.65
N LYS A 59 1.08 -1.28 14.99
CA LYS A 59 -0.09 -1.50 15.86
C LYS A 59 -1.18 -0.44 15.73
N LEU A 60 -0.82 0.83 15.51
CA LEU A 60 -1.80 1.92 15.38
C LEU A 60 -2.57 1.80 14.06
N HIS A 61 -1.87 1.38 13.01
CA HIS A 61 -2.38 1.36 11.66
C HIS A 61 -2.91 0.00 11.22
N ALA A 62 -2.61 -1.10 11.94
CA ALA A 62 -2.93 -2.46 11.51
C ALA A 62 -4.41 -2.65 11.20
N LEU A 63 -5.31 -2.30 12.11
CA LEU A 63 -6.74 -2.51 11.90
C LEU A 63 -7.25 -1.78 10.64
N ARG A 64 -6.91 -0.49 10.53
CA ARG A 64 -7.38 0.35 9.43
C ARG A 64 -6.72 0.00 8.10
N GLY A 65 -5.42 -0.21 8.12
CA GLY A 65 -4.62 -0.57 6.96
C GLY A 65 -5.08 -1.91 6.38
N SER A 66 -5.29 -2.92 7.22
CA SER A 66 -5.79 -4.23 6.78
C SER A 66 -7.20 -4.14 6.20
N LEU A 67 -8.13 -3.40 6.84
CA LEU A 67 -9.48 -3.20 6.30
C LEU A 67 -9.49 -2.48 4.94
N LEU A 68 -8.66 -1.44 4.79
CA LEU A 68 -8.49 -0.77 3.50
C LEU A 68 -7.91 -1.73 2.46
N ALA A 69 -6.87 -2.47 2.79
CA ALA A 69 -6.24 -3.41 1.87
C ALA A 69 -7.21 -4.51 1.42
N GLU A 70 -7.97 -5.11 2.35
CA GLU A 70 -8.98 -6.13 2.04
C GLU A 70 -10.06 -5.58 1.08
N PHE A 71 -10.54 -4.36 1.31
CA PHE A 71 -11.48 -3.70 0.39
C PHE A 71 -10.84 -3.51 -0.99
N LEU A 72 -9.60 -3.03 -1.03
CA LEU A 72 -8.87 -2.72 -2.26
C LEU A 72 -8.54 -3.96 -3.11
N THR A 73 -8.30 -5.11 -2.48
CA THR A 73 -7.97 -6.36 -3.16
C THR A 73 -9.14 -7.32 -3.32
N GLU A 74 -10.34 -6.94 -2.86
CA GLU A 74 -11.53 -7.80 -2.79
C GLU A 74 -11.26 -9.09 -2.00
N ASN A 75 -10.65 -8.94 -0.82
CA ASN A 75 -10.26 -10.02 0.09
C ASN A 75 -9.25 -11.01 -0.49
N ASP A 76 -8.53 -10.65 -1.56
CA ASP A 76 -7.37 -11.41 -2.04
C ASP A 76 -6.10 -10.87 -1.37
N PRO A 77 -5.53 -11.54 -0.34
CA PRO A 77 -4.44 -10.98 0.45
C PRO A 77 -3.08 -10.98 -0.26
N PHE A 78 -2.95 -11.63 -1.42
CA PHE A 78 -1.71 -11.70 -2.20
C PHE A 78 -1.86 -11.12 -3.61
N GLY A 79 -3.10 -10.95 -4.08
CA GLY A 79 -3.41 -10.42 -5.40
C GLY A 79 -3.17 -8.92 -5.57
N PRO A 80 -3.35 -8.44 -6.82
CA PRO A 80 -3.28 -7.03 -7.15
C PRO A 80 -4.48 -6.27 -6.55
N MET A 81 -4.34 -4.95 -6.51
CA MET A 81 -5.46 -4.05 -6.25
C MET A 81 -6.49 -4.13 -7.38
N LYS A 82 -7.77 -4.25 -7.01
CA LYS A 82 -8.91 -4.37 -7.95
C LYS A 82 -9.84 -3.16 -7.91
N LYS A 83 -9.79 -2.35 -6.85
CA LYS A 83 -10.62 -1.14 -6.71
C LYS A 83 -9.96 0.10 -7.30
N SER A 84 -10.78 1.00 -7.84
CA SER A 84 -10.36 2.33 -8.30
C SER A 84 -10.41 3.37 -7.18
N VAL A 85 -9.82 4.54 -7.42
CA VAL A 85 -9.92 5.70 -6.52
C VAL A 85 -11.39 6.06 -6.25
N GLN A 86 -12.23 6.06 -7.28
CA GLN A 86 -13.65 6.37 -7.17
C GLN A 86 -14.41 5.36 -6.32
N ASP A 87 -14.07 4.07 -6.40
CA ASP A 87 -14.70 3.04 -5.57
C ASP A 87 -14.37 3.27 -4.09
N LEU A 88 -13.11 3.64 -3.80
CA LEU A 88 -12.68 3.96 -2.44
C LEU A 88 -13.37 5.22 -1.90
N GLU A 89 -13.46 6.29 -2.69
CA GLU A 89 -14.13 7.54 -2.28
C GLU A 89 -15.64 7.33 -2.02
N LYS A 90 -16.31 6.50 -2.82
CA LYS A 90 -17.71 6.13 -2.60
C LYS A 90 -17.90 5.29 -1.34
N HIS A 91 -16.97 4.38 -1.06
CA HIS A 91 -17.02 3.54 0.13
C HIS A 91 -16.67 4.32 1.41
N ASN A 92 -15.68 5.21 1.32
CA ASN A 92 -15.18 6.03 2.41
C ASN A 92 -14.62 7.34 1.83
N SER A 93 -15.33 8.44 2.09
CA SER A 93 -14.96 9.77 1.58
C SER A 93 -13.58 10.25 2.01
N LYS A 94 -13.02 9.69 3.10
CA LYS A 94 -11.65 9.97 3.59
C LYS A 94 -10.66 8.86 3.25
N GLY A 95 -11.08 7.80 2.55
CA GLY A 95 -10.27 6.62 2.26
C GLY A 95 -8.95 6.96 1.55
N VAL A 96 -9.03 7.81 0.53
CA VAL A 96 -7.85 8.27 -0.22
C VAL A 96 -6.86 9.03 0.66
N GLN A 97 -7.36 9.92 1.52
CA GLN A 97 -6.51 10.65 2.47
C GLN A 97 -5.81 9.69 3.43
N TYR A 98 -6.53 8.70 3.97
CA TYR A 98 -5.92 7.70 4.84
C TYR A 98 -4.86 6.85 4.12
N CYS A 99 -5.10 6.47 2.85
CA CYS A 99 -4.07 5.78 2.06
C CYS A 99 -2.81 6.63 1.92
N ARG A 100 -2.95 7.94 1.71
CA ARG A 100 -1.81 8.85 1.61
C ARG A 100 -1.06 8.97 2.94
N ASP A 101 -1.77 9.23 4.03
CA ASP A 101 -1.16 9.41 5.36
C ASP A 101 -0.39 8.15 5.80
N LEU A 102 -0.99 6.98 5.58
CA LEU A 102 -0.35 5.69 5.84
C LEU A 102 0.85 5.46 4.92
N ALA A 103 0.75 5.74 3.62
CA ALA A 103 1.85 5.57 2.68
C ALA A 103 3.05 6.47 3.04
N ILE A 104 2.79 7.70 3.49
CA ILE A 104 3.83 8.61 3.97
C ILE A 104 4.43 8.11 5.29
N HIS A 105 3.60 7.65 6.24
CA HIS A 105 4.10 7.14 7.51
C HIS A 105 5.03 5.93 7.33
N HIS A 106 4.69 5.06 6.38
CA HIS A 106 5.40 3.82 6.09
C HIS A 106 6.41 3.96 4.93
N SER A 107 6.74 5.18 4.49
CA SER A 107 7.56 5.45 3.31
C SER A 107 8.92 4.76 3.33
N LYS A 108 9.58 4.71 4.49
CA LYS A 108 10.88 4.04 4.66
C LYS A 108 10.82 2.56 4.25
N GLN A 109 9.87 1.82 4.82
CA GLN A 109 9.67 0.41 4.47
C GLN A 109 9.21 0.26 3.00
N LEU A 110 8.31 1.12 2.53
CA LEU A 110 7.85 1.07 1.14
C LEU A 110 9.01 1.28 0.16
N PHE A 111 9.95 2.14 0.51
CA PHE A 111 11.15 2.41 -0.25
C PHE A 111 12.11 1.22 -0.24
N GLU A 112 12.24 0.50 0.88
CA GLU A 112 12.96 -0.78 0.94
C GLU A 112 12.29 -1.84 0.05
N ILE A 113 10.97 -2.00 0.12
CA ILE A 113 10.20 -2.93 -0.73
C ILE A 113 10.44 -2.63 -2.21
N TYR A 114 10.42 -1.36 -2.59
CA TYR A 114 10.72 -0.91 -3.96
C TYR A 114 12.16 -1.21 -4.37
N LYS A 115 13.15 -0.87 -3.53
CA LYS A 115 14.58 -1.07 -3.86
C LYS A 115 14.96 -2.54 -4.00
N ASN A 116 14.28 -3.41 -3.28
CA ASN A 116 14.54 -4.85 -3.25
C ASN A 116 13.61 -5.65 -4.17
N ASP A 117 12.73 -4.99 -4.93
CA ASP A 117 11.71 -5.62 -5.79
C ASP A 117 10.85 -6.69 -5.04
N GLU A 118 10.55 -6.44 -3.77
CA GLU A 118 9.92 -7.42 -2.87
C GLU A 118 8.41 -7.63 -3.13
N ASP A 119 7.76 -6.71 -3.84
CA ASP A 119 6.32 -6.76 -4.12
C ASP A 119 6.05 -6.66 -5.64
N PRO A 120 5.49 -7.71 -6.27
CA PRO A 120 5.27 -7.73 -7.72
C PRO A 120 4.14 -6.79 -8.18
N HIS A 121 3.34 -6.26 -7.27
CA HIS A 121 2.19 -5.39 -7.54
C HIS A 121 2.45 -3.94 -7.11
N PHE A 122 3.65 -3.63 -6.64
CA PHE A 122 4.13 -2.28 -6.34
C PHE A 122 5.05 -1.79 -7.48
N PRO A 123 5.33 -0.48 -7.65
CA PRO A 123 6.32 -0.03 -8.63
C PRO A 123 7.63 -0.81 -8.54
N GLN A 124 8.23 -1.05 -9.71
CA GLN A 124 9.45 -1.83 -9.88
C GLN A 124 10.51 -0.97 -10.56
N ARG A 125 11.78 -1.27 -10.31
CA ARG A 125 12.90 -0.57 -10.95
C ARG A 125 13.06 -0.93 -12.44
#